data_AF-A0A2R7KG69-F1
#
_entry.id   AF-A0A2R7KG69-F1
#
_cell.length_a   1.000
_cell.length_b   1.000
_cell.length_c   1.000
_cell.angle_alpha   90.00
_cell.angle_beta   90.00
_cell.angle_gamma   90.00
#
_symmetry.space_group_name_H-M   'P 1'
#
loop_
_entity.id
_entity.type
_entity.pdbx_description
1 polymer ?
#
loop_
_entity_poly.entity_id
_entity_poly.type
_entity_poly.pdbx_seq_one_letter_code
_entity_poly.pdbx_strand_id
1 'polypeptide(L)' 'MEAFNIKINSDIYGVRLKSQKPLRINVICQHVGYEIGRDFFGKWYDNSRMSALEDVIIEEIGNSVEARGL' A
#
# COMPACT_ATOMS: atom_id res chain seq x y z
N MET A 1 -13.49 -0.45 -7.52
CA MET A 1 -12.03 -0.35 -7.28
C MET A 1 -11.54 -1.74 -6.94
N GLU A 2 -10.74 -2.32 -7.80
CA GLU A 2 -10.26 -3.70 -7.66
C GLU A 2 -9.31 -3.82 -6.49
N ALA A 3 -9.48 -4.87 -5.69
CA ALA A 3 -8.53 -5.28 -4.68
C ALA A 3 -7.69 -6.42 -5.25
N PHE A 4 -6.41 -6.47 -4.89
CA PHE A 4 -5.51 -7.55 -5.29
C PHE A 4 -4.56 -7.90 -4.17
N ASN A 5 -4.00 -9.10 -4.23
CA ASN A 5 -3.05 -9.58 -3.23
C ASN A 5 -1.63 -9.48 -3.76
N ILE A 6 -0.70 -9.10 -2.89
CA ILE A 6 0.75 -9.15 -3.13
C ILE A 6 1.35 -10.07 -2.08
N LYS A 7 2.19 -11.01 -2.52
CA LYS A 7 3.00 -11.82 -1.61
C LYS A 7 4.37 -11.17 -1.49
N ILE A 8 4.76 -10.80 -0.28
CA ILE A 8 6.07 -10.23 0.04
C ILE A 8 6.64 -11.09 1.16
N ASN A 9 7.84 -11.64 0.96
CA ASN A 9 8.41 -12.65 1.86
C ASN A 9 7.45 -13.83 2.09
N SER A 10 7.09 -14.09 3.35
CA SER A 10 6.13 -15.14 3.75
C SER A 10 4.71 -14.62 3.96
N ASP A 11 4.49 -13.32 3.79
CA ASP A 11 3.24 -12.64 4.11
C ASP A 11 2.43 -12.29 2.86
N ILE A 12 1.11 -12.19 3.05
CA ILE A 12 0.16 -11.80 2.01
C ILE A 12 -0.49 -10.47 2.41
N TYR A 13 -0.33 -9.49 1.53
CA TYR A 13 -0.86 -8.14 1.67
C TYR A 13 -2.05 -7.97 0.72
N GLY A 14 -3.24 -7.83 1.28
CA GLY A 14 -4.43 -7.43 0.54
C GLY A 14 -4.41 -5.93 0.29
N VAL A 15 -4.31 -5.53 -0.97
CA VAL A 15 -4.17 -4.15 -1.41
C VAL A 15 -5.48 -3.67 -2.03
N ARG A 16 -5.99 -2.55 -1.52
CA ARG A 16 -7.18 -1.90 -2.05
C ARG A 16 -6.89 -0.42 -2.25
N LEU A 17 -6.92 0.00 -3.50
CA LEU A 17 -6.79 1.41 -3.83
C LEU A 17 -7.98 2.20 -3.30
N LYS A 18 -7.72 3.45 -2.94
CA LYS A 18 -8.72 4.43 -2.51
C LYS A 18 -8.55 5.63 -3.43
N SER A 19 -9.54 5.86 -4.29
CA SER A 19 -9.51 6.90 -5.33
C SER A 19 -9.56 8.29 -4.68
N GLN A 20 -8.39 8.79 -4.26
CA GLN A 20 -8.21 10.08 -3.63
C GLN A 20 -7.04 10.82 -4.30
N LYS A 21 -7.02 12.15 -4.18
CA LYS A 21 -5.85 12.99 -4.53
C LYS A 21 -5.34 13.63 -3.24
N PRO A 22 -4.14 13.28 -2.75
CA PRO A 22 -3.20 12.29 -3.30
C PRO A 22 -3.72 10.84 -3.23
N LEU A 23 -3.15 9.95 -4.06
CA LEU A 23 -3.51 8.52 -4.11
C LEU A 23 -3.24 7.88 -2.74
N ARG A 24 -4.23 7.13 -2.25
CA ARG A 24 -4.12 6.36 -1.02
C ARG A 24 -4.45 4.90 -1.26
N ILE A 25 -3.83 4.04 -0.49
CA ILE A 25 -3.95 2.59 -0.58
C ILE A 25 -4.24 2.07 0.82
N ASN A 26 -5.29 1.25 0.95
CA ASN A 26 -5.47 0.45 2.15
C ASN A 26 -4.78 -0.90 1.95
N VAL A 27 -4.00 -1.32 2.91
CA VAL A 27 -3.29 -2.58 2.92
C VAL A 27 -3.71 -3.38 4.13
N ILE A 28 -3.98 -4.67 3.97
CA ILE A 28 -4.38 -5.57 5.06
C ILE A 28 -3.43 -6.75 5.09
N CYS A 29 -2.80 -7.01 6.24
CA CYS A 29 -1.96 -8.18 6.48
C CYS A 29 -2.33 -8.78 7.83
N GLN A 30 -2.60 -10.09 7.89
CA GLN A 30 -2.88 -10.82 9.14
C GLN A 30 -3.89 -10.13 10.11
N HIS A 31 -4.97 -9.55 9.58
CA HIS A 31 -6.00 -8.77 10.31
C HIS A 31 -5.59 -7.37 10.78
N VAL A 32 -4.38 -6.91 10.45
CA VAL A 32 -3.91 -5.54 10.67
C VAL A 32 -4.11 -4.73 9.40
N GLY A 33 -4.72 -3.54 9.54
CA GLY A 33 -4.95 -2.60 8.44
C GLY A 33 -3.96 -1.44 8.48
N TYR A 34 -3.42 -1.11 7.32
CA TYR A 34 -2.46 -0.04 7.08
C TYR A 34 -3.00 0.89 5.98
N GLU A 35 -2.63 2.16 6.02
CA GLU A 35 -2.89 3.12 4.95
C GLU A 35 -1.54 3.61 4.41
N ILE A 36 -1.30 3.41 3.13
CA ILE A 36 -0.11 3.92 2.44
C ILE A 36 -0.54 5.08 1.54
N GLY A 37 0.21 6.18 1.57
CA GLY A 37 -0.03 7.35 0.73
C GLY A 37 1.07 7.53 -0.30
N ARG A 38 0.76 8.30 -1.36
CA ARG A 38 1.75 8.83 -2.29
C ARG A 38 1.90 10.33 -2.08
N ASP A 39 3.12 10.80 -1.85
CA ASP A 39 3.38 12.23 -1.66
C ASP A 39 3.37 13.01 -2.98
N PHE A 40 3.60 14.32 -2.90
CA PHE A 40 3.64 15.19 -4.08
C PHE A 40 4.83 14.90 -5.01
N PHE A 41 5.92 14.35 -4.47
CA PHE A 41 7.10 13.94 -5.24
C PHE A 41 6.98 12.54 -5.84
N GLY A 42 5.85 11.88 -5.57
CA GLY A 42 5.55 10.55 -6.04
C GLY A 42 6.14 9.42 -5.18
N LYS A 43 6.69 9.71 -4.00
CA LYS A 43 7.20 8.71 -3.06
C LYS A 43 6.07 8.08 -2.24
N TRP A 44 6.20 6.79 -1.98
CA TRP A 44 5.29 6.05 -1.12
C TRP A 44 5.68 6.23 0.35
N TYR A 45 4.69 6.37 1.22
CA TYR A 45 4.91 6.57 2.66
C TYR A 45 3.79 5.93 3.49
N ASP A 46 4.12 5.48 4.70
CA ASP A 46 3.11 5.01 5.65
C ASP A 46 2.29 6.19 6.20
N ASN A 47 0.97 6.07 6.10
CA ASN A 47 -0.01 7.02 6.64
C ASN A 47 -0.90 6.34 7.68
N SER A 48 -0.46 5.21 8.23
CA SER A 48 -1.21 4.39 9.17
C SER A 48 -1.16 5.04 10.56
N ARG A 49 -2.31 5.17 11.22
CA ARG A 49 -2.38 5.83 12.54
C ARG A 49 -1.93 4.96 13.71
N MET A 50 -1.99 3.64 13.55
CA MET A 50 -1.88 2.68 14.67
C MET A 50 -0.69 1.72 14.57
N SER A 51 -0.14 1.53 13.38
CA SER A 51 0.92 0.56 13.11
C SER A 51 1.68 0.98 11.86
N ALA A 52 2.99 0.99 11.88
CA ALA A 52 3.80 1.30 10.71
C ALA A 52 4.15 0.04 9.92
N LEU A 53 4.11 0.13 8.59
CA LEU A 53 4.78 -0.84 7.71
C LEU A 53 6.27 -0.50 7.60
N GLU A 54 7.09 -1.51 7.33
CA GLU A 54 8.50 -1.30 6.99
C GLU A 54 8.60 -0.62 5.62
N ASP A 55 9.58 0.28 5.46
CA ASP A 55 9.80 1.05 4.22
C ASP A 55 9.94 0.15 2.99
N VAL A 56 10.62 -1.00 3.12
CA VAL A 56 10.79 -1.98 2.04
C VAL A 56 9.43 -2.52 1.56
N ILE A 57 8.50 -2.82 2.48
CA ILE A 57 7.16 -3.31 2.15
C ILE A 57 6.35 -2.20 1.46
N ILE A 58 6.46 -0.97 1.94
CA ILE A 58 5.78 0.20 1.37
C ILE A 58 6.20 0.42 -0.08
N GLU A 59 7.51 0.39 -0.35
CA GLU A 59 8.05 0.53 -1.70
C GLU A 59 7.60 -0.60 -2.63
N GLU A 60 7.62 -1.85 -2.17
CA GLU A 60 7.25 -3.01 -2.99
C GLU A 60 5.74 -3.01 -3.34
N ILE A 61 4.89 -2.64 -2.39
CA ILE A 61 3.45 -2.44 -2.63
C ILE A 61 3.23 -1.28 -3.61
N GLY A 62 3.93 -0.16 -3.41
CA GLY A 62 3.86 1.01 -4.26
C GLY A 62 4.23 0.69 -5.71
N ASN A 63 5.38 0.07 -5.93
CA ASN A 63 5.86 -0.36 -7.24
C ASN A 63 4.86 -1.32 -7.92
N SER A 64 4.25 -2.22 -7.14
CA SER A 64 3.24 -3.16 -7.63
C SER A 64 1.94 -2.49 -8.07
N VAL A 65 1.54 -1.39 -7.43
CA VAL A 65 0.40 -0.57 -7.85
C VAL A 65 0.72 0.15 -9.16
N GLU A 66 1.90 0.79 -9.23
CA GLU A 66 2.33 1.50 -10.44
C GLU A 66 2.47 0.57 -11.65
N ALA A 67 3.05 -0.63 -11.47
CA ALA A 67 3.20 -1.62 -12.53
C ALA A 67 1.86 -2.11 -13.12
N ARG A 68 0.77 -1.99 -12.36
CA ARG A 68 -0.59 -2.34 -12.81
C ARG A 68 -1.29 -1.17 -13.52
N GLY A 69 -0.64 -0.02 -13.64
CA GLY A 69 -1.23 1.20 -14.20
C GLY A 69 -2.38 1.75 -13.33
N LEU A 70 -2.33 1.46 -12.02
CA LEU A 70 -3.36 1.76 -11.04
C LEU A 70 -3.07 3.03 -10.23
#